data_AF-A0A3N5ESL6-F1
#
_entry.id   AF-A0A3N5ESL6-F1
#
_cell.length_a   1.000
_cell.length_b   1.000
_cell.length_c   1.000
_cell.angle_alpha   90.00
_cell.angle_beta   90.00
_cell.angle_gamma   90.00
#
_symmetry.space_group_name_H-M   'P 1'
#
loop_
_entity.id
_entity.type
_entity.pdbx_description
1 polymer ?
#
loop_
_entity_poly.entity_id
_entity_poly.type
_entity_poly.pdbx_seq_one_letter_code
_entity_poly.pdbx_strand_id
1 'polypeptide(L)'
;MANEPANRARTSGSREDPERERSSAKAITESLLKHVPDLVESCQAAALFVYVDALEDPSELSFPSMHAKVFYVTKTPAKEITPHHEEIQYLRVPDVPLTRLGQVKLAIFLALSRGLIQYGDRIVSLSGLAADKTLDTILVTEVGREYEIFASGTDLMTSPKVLPEVIEKVVDIAS
;
A
#
# COMPACT_ATOMS: atom_id res chain seq x y z
N MET A 1 58.93 24.96 1.66
CA MET A 1 57.93 26.03 1.95
C MET A 1 57.59 26.68 0.62
N ALA A 2 56.41 26.61 0.01
CA ALA A 2 55.10 26.07 0.37
C ALA A 2 54.40 25.60 -0.93
N ASN A 3 53.39 24.74 -0.75
CA ASN A 3 52.81 23.83 -1.74
C ASN A 3 51.48 24.38 -2.34
N GLU A 4 51.23 24.01 -3.60
CA GLU A 4 49.96 23.82 -4.36
C GLU A 4 48.79 24.83 -4.39
N PRO A 5 48.06 24.92 -5.54
CA PRO A 5 46.86 25.72 -5.71
C PRO A 5 45.60 25.02 -5.17
N ALA A 6 44.73 25.81 -4.56
CA ALA A 6 43.43 25.35 -4.04
C ALA A 6 42.46 24.99 -5.18
N ASN A 7 42.23 23.69 -5.30
CA ASN A 7 41.10 23.03 -5.96
C ASN A 7 39.75 23.65 -5.54
N ARG A 8 39.09 24.42 -6.41
CA ARG A 8 37.68 24.83 -6.25
C ARG A 8 36.76 23.80 -6.90
N ALA A 9 36.23 22.93 -6.03
CA ALA A 9 34.88 22.38 -6.05
C ALA A 9 34.27 22.05 -7.43
N ARG A 10 34.46 20.80 -7.84
CA ARG A 10 33.42 20.06 -8.58
C ARG A 10 32.39 19.57 -7.57
N THR A 11 31.17 20.09 -7.65
CA THR A 11 29.94 19.35 -7.34
C THR A 11 28.84 19.95 -8.22
N SER A 12 28.83 19.51 -9.47
CA SER A 12 27.66 19.60 -10.35
C SER A 12 26.54 18.78 -9.70
N GLY A 13 25.62 19.45 -9.01
CA GLY A 13 24.32 18.85 -8.69
C GLY A 13 23.60 18.61 -10.00
N SER A 14 23.56 17.35 -10.44
CA SER A 14 22.67 16.88 -11.50
C SER A 14 21.24 17.07 -11.00
N ARG A 15 20.59 18.14 -11.44
CA ARG A 15 19.13 18.21 -11.43
C ARG A 15 18.68 17.13 -12.39
N GLU A 16 18.18 16.02 -11.86
CA GLU A 16 17.54 15.01 -12.67
C GLU A 16 16.33 15.64 -13.37
N ASP A 17 16.17 15.26 -14.64
CA ASP A 17 15.15 15.83 -15.53
C ASP A 17 13.79 15.28 -15.10
N PRO A 18 12.80 16.12 -14.74
CA PRO A 18 11.50 15.67 -14.23
C PRO A 18 10.76 14.73 -15.21
N GLU A 19 11.03 14.80 -16.51
CA GLU A 19 10.49 13.85 -17.50
C GLU A 19 11.12 12.46 -17.37
N ARG A 20 12.42 12.37 -17.05
CA ARG A 20 13.12 11.09 -16.84
C ARG A 20 12.72 10.43 -15.53
N GLU A 21 12.57 11.21 -14.45
CA GLU A 21 12.09 10.70 -13.16
C GLU A 21 10.67 10.11 -13.29
N ARG A 22 9.75 10.82 -13.94
CA ARG A 22 8.39 10.30 -14.22
C ARG A 22 8.40 9.03 -15.07
N SER A 23 9.23 8.98 -16.11
CA SER A 23 9.36 7.79 -16.95
C SER A 23 9.90 6.58 -16.17
N SER A 24 10.84 6.80 -15.25
CA SER A 24 11.39 5.76 -14.38
C SER A 24 10.33 5.25 -13.40
N ALA A 25 9.61 6.15 -12.74
CA ALA A 25 8.60 5.79 -11.76
C ALA A 25 7.42 5.02 -12.38
N LYS A 26 6.99 5.40 -13.60
CA LYS A 26 6.00 4.64 -14.37
C LYS A 26 6.48 3.24 -14.71
N ALA A 27 7.75 3.09 -15.13
CA ALA A 27 8.32 1.77 -15.41
C ALA A 27 8.38 0.87 -14.17
N ILE A 28 8.61 1.45 -12.98
CA ILE A 28 8.54 0.71 -11.70
C ILE A 28 7.12 0.21 -11.45
N THR A 29 6.12 1.09 -11.56
CA THR A 29 4.70 0.72 -11.39
C THR A 29 4.29 -0.40 -12.36
N GLU A 30 4.60 -0.25 -13.65
CA GLU A 30 4.30 -1.27 -14.67
C GLU A 30 4.97 -2.62 -14.35
N SER A 31 6.23 -2.59 -13.90
CA SER A 31 6.97 -3.79 -13.50
C SER A 31 6.33 -4.47 -12.29
N LEU A 32 5.96 -3.71 -11.25
CA LEU A 32 5.30 -4.25 -10.06
C LEU A 32 3.95 -4.89 -10.42
N LEU A 33 3.11 -4.20 -11.20
CA LEU A 33 1.82 -4.72 -11.64
C LEU A 33 1.96 -5.98 -12.48
N LYS A 34 2.96 -6.02 -13.37
CA LYS A 34 3.24 -7.18 -14.21
C LYS A 34 3.66 -8.41 -13.40
N HIS A 35 4.47 -8.23 -12.36
CA HIS A 35 5.11 -9.33 -11.63
C HIS A 35 4.40 -9.72 -10.33
N VAL A 36 3.46 -8.91 -9.84
CA VAL A 36 2.73 -9.23 -8.61
C VAL A 36 1.91 -10.54 -8.67
N PRO A 37 1.32 -10.97 -9.81
CA PRO A 37 0.61 -12.25 -9.85
C PRO A 37 1.52 -13.45 -9.54
N ASP A 38 2.74 -13.45 -10.07
CA ASP A 38 3.72 -14.52 -9.80
C ASP A 38 4.14 -14.55 -8.32
N LEU A 39 4.22 -13.38 -7.68
CA LEU A 39 4.50 -13.28 -6.25
C LEU A 39 3.34 -13.77 -5.39
N VAL A 40 2.10 -13.44 -5.78
CA VAL A 40 0.88 -13.95 -5.13
C VAL A 40 0.87 -15.48 -5.17
N GLU A 41 1.12 -16.09 -6.31
CA GLU A 41 1.14 -17.55 -6.47
C GLU A 41 2.31 -18.20 -5.71
N SER A 42 3.53 -17.71 -5.89
CA SER A 42 4.73 -18.27 -5.24
C SER A 42 4.71 -18.17 -3.72
N CYS A 43 4.11 -17.09 -3.19
CA CYS A 43 3.93 -16.89 -1.76
C CYS A 43 2.64 -17.50 -1.23
N GLN A 44 1.79 -18.12 -2.07
CA GLN A 44 0.48 -18.66 -1.69
C GLN A 44 -0.34 -17.63 -0.89
N ALA A 45 -0.37 -16.39 -1.40
CA ALA A 45 -0.98 -15.29 -0.70
C ALA A 45 -2.51 -15.40 -0.75
N ALA A 46 -3.17 -15.26 0.41
CA ALA A 46 -4.62 -15.30 0.49
C ALA A 46 -5.26 -14.03 -0.11
N ALA A 47 -4.53 -12.91 -0.10
CA ALA A 47 -5.01 -11.64 -0.64
C ALA A 47 -3.89 -10.77 -1.25
N LEU A 48 -4.29 -10.00 -2.26
CA LEU A 48 -3.50 -8.92 -2.87
C LEU A 48 -4.18 -7.58 -2.55
N PHE A 49 -3.45 -6.66 -1.92
CA PHE A 49 -3.91 -5.30 -1.67
C PHE A 49 -3.22 -4.34 -2.64
N VAL A 50 -3.98 -3.49 -3.32
CA VAL A 50 -3.43 -2.50 -4.25
C VAL A 50 -3.93 -1.11 -3.87
N TYR A 51 -3.02 -0.21 -3.54
CA TYR A 51 -3.34 1.19 -3.22
C TYR A 51 -3.61 1.98 -4.48
N VAL A 52 -4.88 2.01 -4.89
CA VAL A 52 -5.27 2.57 -6.18
C VAL A 52 -5.16 4.09 -6.26
N ASP A 53 -5.11 4.79 -5.12
CA ASP A 53 -4.92 6.26 -5.10
C ASP A 53 -3.54 6.68 -5.67
N ALA A 54 -2.58 5.75 -5.67
CA ALA A 54 -1.26 5.89 -6.26
C ALA A 54 -1.21 5.52 -7.74
N LEU A 55 -2.35 5.23 -8.39
CA LEU A 55 -2.45 5.07 -9.83
C LEU A 55 -3.03 6.34 -10.47
N GLU A 56 -2.64 6.61 -11.71
CA GLU A 56 -3.25 7.66 -12.53
C GLU A 56 -4.68 7.27 -12.94
N ASP A 57 -4.85 6.04 -13.42
CA ASP A 57 -6.15 5.47 -13.79
C ASP A 57 -6.32 4.06 -13.21
N PRO A 58 -7.02 3.93 -12.06
CA PRO A 58 -7.34 2.63 -11.47
C PRO A 58 -8.31 1.77 -12.28
N SER A 59 -9.04 2.35 -13.24
CA SER A 59 -10.10 1.64 -13.95
C SER A 59 -9.55 0.64 -14.98
N GLU A 60 -8.34 0.86 -15.47
CA GLU A 60 -7.63 -0.06 -16.36
C GLU A 60 -6.93 -1.20 -15.62
N LEU A 61 -6.86 -1.13 -14.29
CA LEU A 61 -6.21 -2.16 -13.49
C LEU A 61 -7.02 -3.44 -13.55
N SER A 62 -6.43 -4.46 -14.16
CA SER A 62 -6.94 -5.82 -14.17
C SER A 62 -5.81 -6.79 -13.91
N PHE A 63 -6.13 -7.87 -13.19
CA PHE A 63 -5.21 -8.96 -12.95
C PHE A 63 -5.74 -10.22 -13.65
N PRO A 64 -4.86 -11.16 -14.04
CA PRO A 64 -5.31 -12.48 -14.45
C PRO A 64 -6.12 -13.14 -13.32
N SER A 65 -6.86 -14.20 -13.63
CA SER A 65 -7.51 -15.01 -12.59
C SER A 65 -6.43 -15.54 -11.63
N MET A 66 -6.54 -15.16 -10.36
CA MET A 66 -5.65 -15.58 -9.27
C MET A 66 -6.46 -16.29 -8.19
N HIS A 67 -5.82 -17.14 -7.40
CA HIS A 67 -6.49 -17.76 -6.24
C HIS A 67 -6.75 -16.76 -5.10
N ALA A 68 -5.97 -15.67 -5.05
CA ALA A 68 -6.06 -14.65 -4.02
C ALA A 68 -7.24 -13.70 -4.26
N LYS A 69 -7.83 -13.22 -3.15
CA LYS A 69 -8.78 -12.10 -3.21
C LYS A 69 -8.03 -10.80 -3.50
N VAL A 70 -8.52 -9.99 -4.43
CA VAL A 70 -7.90 -8.69 -4.76
C VAL A 70 -8.70 -7.56 -4.14
N PHE A 71 -8.04 -6.74 -3.31
CA PHE A 71 -8.63 -5.58 -2.66
C PHE A 71 -8.03 -4.27 -3.18
N TYR A 72 -8.90 -3.38 -3.64
CA TYR A 72 -8.53 -2.04 -4.09
C TYR A 72 -8.61 -1.12 -2.87
N VAL A 73 -7.44 -0.78 -2.33
CA VAL A 73 -7.33 0.03 -1.12
C VAL A 73 -7.35 1.50 -1.51
N THR A 74 -8.29 2.26 -0.93
CA THR A 74 -8.49 3.67 -1.29
C THR A 74 -8.92 4.51 -0.10
N LYS A 75 -8.51 5.76 -0.09
CA LYS A 75 -8.97 6.83 0.80
C LYS A 75 -10.29 7.44 0.32
N THR A 76 -10.59 7.28 -0.97
CA THR A 76 -11.78 7.83 -1.62
C THR A 76 -13.06 7.36 -0.93
N PRO A 77 -13.98 8.27 -0.57
CA PRO A 77 -15.25 7.89 0.04
C PRO A 77 -16.07 6.97 -0.87
N ALA A 78 -16.77 5.99 -0.28
CA ALA A 78 -17.57 5.00 -1.02
C ALA A 78 -18.66 5.61 -1.93
N LYS A 79 -19.10 6.85 -1.66
CA LYS A 79 -20.09 7.57 -2.49
C LYS A 79 -19.51 8.06 -3.82
N GLU A 80 -18.19 8.14 -3.92
CA GLU A 80 -17.44 8.64 -5.08
C GLU A 80 -16.79 7.49 -5.86
N ILE A 81 -16.79 6.28 -5.29
CA ILE A 81 -16.38 5.07 -5.99
C ILE A 81 -17.52 4.71 -6.95
N THR A 82 -17.31 4.99 -8.24
CA THR A 82 -18.19 4.44 -9.27
C THR A 82 -17.80 2.97 -9.42
N PRO A 83 -18.68 2.00 -9.12
CA PRO A 83 -18.34 0.59 -9.32
C PRO A 83 -18.21 0.35 -10.82
N HIS A 84 -16.98 0.38 -11.33
CA HIS A 84 -16.71 0.12 -12.74
C HIS A 84 -16.89 -1.36 -13.08
N HIS A 85 -16.78 -2.24 -12.08
CA HIS A 85 -17.04 -3.68 -12.18
C HIS A 85 -17.65 -4.22 -10.88
N GLU A 86 -18.70 -5.04 -10.99
CA GLU A 86 -19.39 -5.66 -9.84
C GLU A 86 -18.50 -6.62 -9.02
N GLU A 87 -17.33 -6.99 -9.54
CA GLU A 87 -16.40 -7.93 -8.91
C GLU A 87 -15.26 -7.27 -8.11
N ILE A 88 -15.07 -5.96 -8.18
CA ILE A 88 -13.94 -5.28 -7.50
C ILE A 88 -14.26 -5.06 -6.01
N GLN A 89 -13.45 -5.65 -5.13
CA GLN A 89 -13.57 -5.47 -3.69
C GLN A 89 -12.79 -4.24 -3.23
N TYR A 90 -13.48 -3.17 -2.85
CA TYR A 90 -12.84 -1.98 -2.30
C TYR A 90 -12.64 -2.07 -0.79
N LEU A 91 -11.43 -1.74 -0.33
CA LEU A 91 -11.10 -1.58 1.08
C LEU A 91 -10.84 -0.10 1.38
N ARG A 92 -11.85 0.59 1.90
CA ARG A 92 -11.68 1.98 2.33
C ARG A 92 -10.78 2.09 3.56
N VAL A 93 -9.83 3.02 3.51
CA VAL A 93 -8.98 3.44 4.62
C VAL A 93 -9.19 4.93 4.93
N PRO A 94 -8.96 5.38 6.18
CA PRO A 94 -8.93 6.80 6.56
C PRO A 94 -7.98 7.63 5.69
N ASP A 95 -8.38 8.87 5.37
CA ASP A 95 -7.50 9.80 4.65
C ASP A 95 -6.60 10.55 5.61
N VAL A 96 -5.57 9.85 6.08
CA VAL A 96 -4.58 10.40 7.00
C VAL A 96 -3.17 10.26 6.43
N PRO A 97 -2.23 11.16 6.77
CA PRO A 97 -0.84 11.03 6.35
C PRO A 97 -0.20 9.80 7.00
N LEU A 98 0.25 8.85 6.17
CA LEU A 98 0.92 7.63 6.62
C LEU A 98 2.15 7.36 5.78
N THR A 99 3.13 6.71 6.40
CA THR A 99 4.21 6.05 5.64
C THR A 99 3.63 4.91 4.80
N ARG A 100 4.33 4.47 3.75
CA ARG A 100 3.93 3.32 2.93
C ARG A 100 3.67 2.05 3.77
N LEU A 101 4.47 1.83 4.80
CA LEU A 101 4.24 0.73 5.76
C LEU A 101 3.02 1.00 6.65
N GLY A 102 2.84 2.23 7.13
CA GLY A 102 1.67 2.63 7.92
C GLY A 102 0.36 2.43 7.16
N GLN A 103 0.34 2.76 5.86
CA GLN A 103 -0.76 2.43 4.96
C GLN A 103 -1.04 0.93 5.02
N VAL A 104 -0.07 0.08 4.64
CA VAL A 104 -0.25 -1.38 4.59
C VAL A 104 -0.74 -1.95 5.92
N LYS A 105 -0.16 -1.52 7.05
CA LYS A 105 -0.60 -1.94 8.40
C LYS A 105 -2.06 -1.57 8.67
N LEU A 106 -2.49 -0.35 8.31
CA LEU A 106 -3.86 0.11 8.49
C LEU A 106 -4.85 -0.70 7.62
N ALA A 107 -4.51 -0.99 6.37
CA ALA A 107 -5.35 -1.83 5.52
C ALA A 107 -5.48 -3.26 6.07
N ILE A 108 -4.37 -3.88 6.49
CA ILE A 108 -4.39 -5.21 7.10
C ILE A 108 -5.28 -5.21 8.34
N PHE A 109 -5.16 -4.19 9.19
CA PHE A 109 -6.01 -4.05 10.38
C PHE A 109 -7.50 -3.96 10.04
N LEU A 110 -7.87 -3.09 9.10
CA LEU A 110 -9.26 -2.91 8.69
C LEU A 110 -9.82 -4.16 8.00
N ALA A 111 -9.03 -4.82 7.16
CA ALA A 111 -9.43 -6.07 6.53
C ALA A 111 -9.63 -7.20 7.55
N LEU A 112 -8.73 -7.33 8.52
CA LEU A 112 -8.81 -8.33 9.58
C LEU A 112 -10.03 -8.08 10.49
N SER A 113 -10.24 -6.84 10.91
CA SER A 113 -11.35 -6.46 11.78
C SER A 113 -12.73 -6.58 11.10
N ARG A 114 -12.78 -6.48 9.76
CA ARG A 114 -13.96 -6.77 8.94
C ARG A 114 -14.10 -8.26 8.56
N GLY A 115 -13.17 -9.13 8.94
CA GLY A 115 -13.19 -10.56 8.62
C GLY A 115 -12.94 -10.89 7.14
N LEU A 116 -12.34 -9.97 6.39
CA LEU A 116 -11.99 -10.16 4.97
C LEU A 116 -10.77 -11.09 4.79
N ILE A 117 -9.88 -11.05 5.79
CA ILE A 117 -8.68 -11.86 5.97
C ILE A 117 -8.64 -12.39 7.41
N GLN A 118 -7.76 -13.35 7.69
CA GLN A 118 -7.61 -13.99 9.00
C GLN A 118 -6.13 -14.10 9.42
N TYR A 119 -5.89 -14.42 10.70
CA TYR A 119 -4.54 -14.71 11.21
C TYR A 119 -3.89 -15.86 10.43
N GLY A 120 -2.61 -15.72 10.12
CA GLY A 120 -1.85 -16.68 9.31
C GLY A 120 -2.02 -16.51 7.79
N ASP A 121 -2.94 -15.66 7.34
CA ASP A 121 -3.02 -15.31 5.91
C ASP A 121 -1.74 -14.59 5.48
N ARG A 122 -1.22 -14.97 4.31
CA ARG A 122 -0.13 -14.25 3.63
C ARG A 122 -0.75 -13.19 2.72
N ILE A 123 -0.28 -11.95 2.86
CA ILE A 123 -0.80 -10.79 2.14
C ILE A 123 0.33 -10.20 1.30
N VAL A 124 0.05 -9.97 0.02
CA VAL A 124 0.91 -9.16 -0.87
C VAL A 124 0.26 -7.78 -0.96
N SER A 125 1.04 -6.72 -0.81
CA SER A 125 0.55 -5.34 -0.88
C SER A 125 1.41 -4.52 -1.83
N LEU A 126 0.78 -3.80 -2.76
CA LEU A 126 1.41 -2.78 -3.59
C LEU A 126 1.00 -1.40 -3.08
N SER A 127 1.98 -0.62 -2.63
CA SER A 127 1.77 0.75 -2.14
C SER A 127 2.71 1.76 -2.81
N GLY A 128 2.36 3.02 -2.63
CA GLY A 128 3.06 4.16 -3.21
C GLY A 128 2.51 5.46 -2.65
N LEU A 129 3.10 6.59 -3.02
CA LEU A 129 2.56 7.90 -2.66
C LEU A 129 1.53 8.35 -3.69
N ALA A 130 0.35 8.74 -3.22
CA ALA A 130 -0.70 9.27 -4.08
C ALA A 130 -0.28 10.54 -4.83
N ALA A 131 0.60 11.35 -4.24
CA ALA A 131 1.16 12.55 -4.85
C ALA A 131 2.04 12.24 -6.08
N ASP A 132 2.73 11.10 -6.05
CA ASP A 132 3.68 10.72 -7.09
C ASP A 132 3.01 9.90 -8.20
N LYS A 133 1.75 9.48 -7.99
CA LYS A 133 0.95 8.66 -8.91
C LYS A 133 1.67 7.41 -9.40
N THR A 134 2.48 6.85 -8.50
CA THR A 134 3.29 5.66 -8.76
C THR A 134 3.19 4.67 -7.61
N LEU A 135 2.98 3.40 -7.95
CA LEU A 135 3.31 2.27 -7.07
C LEU A 135 4.82 2.02 -7.16
N ASP A 136 5.48 1.97 -6.01
CA ASP A 136 6.93 1.76 -5.93
C ASP A 136 7.35 0.76 -4.85
N THR A 137 6.39 0.25 -4.09
CA THR A 137 6.65 -0.59 -2.93
C THR A 137 5.80 -1.85 -2.99
N ILE A 138 6.46 -2.98 -2.78
CA ILE A 138 5.82 -4.28 -2.57
C ILE A 138 6.16 -4.79 -1.17
N LEU A 139 5.14 -5.23 -0.43
CA LEU A 139 5.32 -5.89 0.87
C LEU A 139 4.63 -7.26 0.85
N VAL A 140 5.34 -8.29 1.30
CA VAL A 140 4.77 -9.61 1.57
C VAL A 140 4.85 -9.85 3.06
N THR A 141 3.72 -10.10 3.71
CA THR A 141 3.66 -10.28 5.17
C THR A 141 2.64 -11.34 5.56
N GLU A 142 2.78 -11.89 6.76
CA GLU A 142 1.85 -12.86 7.34
C GLU A 142 1.12 -12.21 8.51
N VAL A 143 -0.21 -12.28 8.49
CA VAL A 143 -1.07 -11.62 9.48
C VAL A 143 -0.83 -12.22 10.87
N GLY A 144 -0.39 -11.38 11.81
CA GLY A 144 -0.16 -11.74 13.21
C GLY A 144 1.24 -12.28 13.53
N ARG A 145 2.15 -12.35 12.54
CA ARG A 145 3.53 -12.82 12.77
C ARG A 145 4.45 -11.75 13.36
N GLU A 146 4.24 -10.48 13.02
CA GLU A 146 4.98 -9.37 13.63
C GLU A 146 4.37 -9.02 14.99
N TYR A 147 5.17 -9.03 16.06
CA TYR A 147 4.78 -8.69 17.43
C TYR A 147 4.15 -7.29 17.57
N GLU A 148 4.49 -6.36 16.68
CA GLU A 148 3.92 -5.01 16.62
C GLU A 148 2.57 -4.94 15.88
N ILE A 149 2.24 -5.92 15.02
CA ILE A 149 1.09 -5.77 14.13
C ILE A 149 -0.22 -5.90 14.92
N PHE A 150 -0.37 -6.89 15.82
CA PHE A 150 -1.45 -6.91 16.81
C PHE A 150 -0.95 -7.65 18.04
N ALA A 151 -0.54 -6.92 19.07
CA ALA A 151 -0.08 -7.54 20.31
C ALA A 151 -1.18 -8.46 20.88
N SER A 152 -0.97 -9.76 20.69
CA SER A 152 -1.69 -10.92 21.23
C SER A 152 -3.16 -11.07 20.81
N GLY A 153 -3.45 -12.16 20.08
CA GLY A 153 -4.81 -12.67 19.85
C GLY A 153 -5.60 -13.05 21.11
N THR A 154 -5.04 -12.80 22.31
CA THR A 154 -5.70 -12.94 23.61
C THR A 154 -6.17 -11.61 24.21
N ASP A 155 -5.63 -10.45 23.82
CA ASP A 155 -5.94 -9.16 24.47
C ASP A 155 -6.85 -8.22 23.64
N LEU A 156 -7.03 -8.49 22.35
CA LEU A 156 -8.13 -7.86 21.59
C LEU A 156 -9.50 -8.51 21.88
N MET A 157 -9.52 -9.71 22.47
CA MET A 157 -10.75 -10.42 22.85
C MET A 157 -11.32 -9.94 24.19
N THR A 158 -10.54 -9.18 24.96
CA THR A 158 -10.88 -8.62 26.28
C THR A 158 -11.19 -7.12 26.23
N SER A 159 -10.72 -6.41 25.19
CA SER A 159 -11.12 -5.02 24.94
C SER A 159 -12.53 -4.98 24.35
N PRO A 160 -13.42 -4.05 24.76
CA PRO A 160 -14.75 -3.92 24.17
C PRO A 160 -14.60 -3.85 22.64
N LYS A 161 -15.38 -4.65 21.90
CA LYS A 161 -15.35 -4.75 20.43
C LYS A 161 -15.42 -3.35 19.80
N VAL A 162 -14.26 -2.73 19.58
CA VAL A 162 -14.18 -1.45 18.89
C VAL A 162 -14.45 -1.78 17.44
N LEU A 163 -15.58 -1.30 16.95
CA LEU A 163 -15.97 -1.47 15.57
C LEU A 163 -14.91 -0.80 14.66
N PRO A 164 -14.56 -1.39 13.50
CA PRO A 164 -13.62 -0.79 12.55
C PRO A 164 -13.98 0.66 12.22
N GLU A 165 -15.28 0.95 12.11
CA GLU A 165 -15.84 2.26 11.82
C GLU A 165 -15.50 3.28 12.92
N VAL A 166 -15.39 2.85 14.18
CA VAL A 166 -14.99 3.73 15.29
C VAL A 166 -13.52 4.12 15.16
N ILE A 167 -12.67 3.18 14.77
CA ILE A 167 -11.24 3.45 14.57
C ILE A 167 -11.04 4.38 13.37
N GLU A 168 -11.76 4.13 12.27
CA GLU A 168 -11.78 5.04 11.13
C GLU A 168 -12.15 6.47 11.57
N LYS A 169 -13.24 6.62 12.34
CA LYS A 169 -13.69 7.92 12.82
C LYS A 169 -12.70 8.58 13.78
N VAL A 170 -12.10 7.84 14.69
CA VAL A 170 -11.12 8.39 15.64
C VAL A 170 -9.86 8.84 14.91
N VAL A 171 -9.37 8.05 13.95
CA VAL A 171 -8.21 8.39 13.12
C VAL A 171 -8.51 9.62 12.25
N ASP A 172 -9.69 9.69 11.64
CA ASP A 172 -10.14 10.87 10.89
C ASP A 172 -10.22 12.14 11.78
N ILE A 173 -10.68 12.02 13.05
CA ILE A 173 -10.78 13.16 13.98
C ILE A 173 -9.42 13.63 14.50
N ALA A 174 -8.49 12.70 14.73
CA ALA A 174 -7.20 12.97 15.36
C ALA A 174 -6.13 13.52 14.40
N SER A 175 -6.47 13.65 13.11
CA SER A 175 -5.56 14.07 12.04
C SER A 175 -5.77 15.53 11.66
#